data_AF-A0A3A5VFT3-F1
#
_entry.id   AF-A0A3A5VFT3-F1
#
_cell.length_a   1.000
_cell.length_b   1.000
_cell.length_c   1.000
_cell.angle_alpha   90.00
_cell.angle_beta   90.00
_cell.angle_gamma   90.00
#
_symmetry.space_group_name_H-M   'P 1'
#
loop_
_entity.id
_entity.type
_entity.pdbx_description
1 polymer ?
#
loop_
_entity_poly.entity_id
_entity_poly.type
_entity_poly.pdbx_seq_one_letter_code
_entity_poly.pdbx_strand_id
1 'polypeptide(L)'
;MAEAAVEGDVDSRQHTNLPFRMADMDMAFAIPQRYPLANEANTIAREWYFQLRLLKNDWSKQHVSAIIFGMLAFLLGSVSPELWGGGNAKIAGLDGILAINGFQFFQVLVSILLWAWFVYQAWTLFPVMRVHAISLLVMWNGLMVSQIFFQRSNATFPFGLSLSDMMEGTLIILIVFFFLFFFWKAVIETRDLHVEVNHLHEDVRVMEAEMAEHSLKGWTAIFGVWIGLIMMTTWTGVRHISSYGDENYGFLFVHLLTGMVSIPLFFFILWYPQRMLGEQARVRTRAALDAAIEMEGEGITPEIKAKCPDCSEPSLLMREASGSLVHPCLNAGCSTMVTIGTACTTCSATMPSRLECKACGVNAPALDYFPDQDVW
;
A
#
# COMPACT_ATOMS: atom_id res chain seq x y z
N MET A 1 30.73 45.21 -9.36
CA MET A 1 30.58 43.76 -9.61
C MET A 1 29.37 43.32 -8.81
N ALA A 2 28.21 43.28 -9.45
CA ALA A 2 26.96 42.87 -8.85
C ALA A 2 26.67 41.47 -9.36
N GLU A 3 26.52 40.55 -8.41
CA GLU A 3 26.32 39.12 -8.58
C GLU A 3 24.94 38.90 -9.20
N ALA A 4 24.92 38.38 -10.43
CA ALA A 4 23.70 38.01 -11.11
C ALA A 4 23.15 36.76 -10.43
N ALA A 5 21.96 36.89 -9.84
CA ALA A 5 21.15 35.77 -9.41
C ALA A 5 20.90 34.87 -10.63
N VAL A 6 21.39 33.64 -10.57
CA VAL A 6 21.03 32.58 -11.50
C VAL A 6 19.55 32.30 -11.26
N GLU A 7 18.69 32.83 -12.15
CA GLU A 7 17.32 32.37 -12.31
C GLU A 7 17.38 30.90 -12.70
N GLY A 8 17.31 30.03 -11.70
CA GLY A 8 17.07 28.62 -11.88
C GLY A 8 15.68 28.44 -12.46
N ASP A 9 15.66 28.02 -13.72
CA ASP A 9 14.52 27.67 -14.55
C ASP A 9 13.31 27.14 -13.75
N VAL A 10 12.24 27.92 -13.76
CA VAL A 10 10.96 27.59 -13.10
C VAL A 10 10.21 26.50 -13.91
N ASP A 11 10.63 26.25 -15.16
CA ASP A 11 9.90 25.39 -16.10
C ASP A 11 10.25 23.89 -16.00
N SER A 12 11.38 23.53 -15.36
CA SER A 12 11.80 22.14 -15.15
C SER A 12 11.06 21.41 -14.01
N ARG A 13 10.17 22.11 -13.27
CA ARG A 13 9.47 21.57 -12.08
C ARG A 13 8.03 21.10 -12.38
N GLN A 14 7.64 20.95 -13.64
CA GLN A 14 6.27 20.58 -14.08
C GLN A 14 6.00 19.06 -14.16
N HIS A 15 6.75 18.22 -13.44
CA HIS A 15 6.64 16.76 -13.60
C HIS A 15 5.60 16.06 -12.70
N THR A 16 4.78 16.78 -11.92
CA THR A 16 3.71 16.16 -11.11
C THR A 16 2.32 16.53 -11.63
N ASN A 17 1.48 15.51 -11.89
CA ASN A 17 0.05 15.65 -12.24
C ASN A 17 -0.81 16.16 -11.04
N LEU A 18 -0.20 16.87 -10.09
CA LEU A 18 -0.86 17.40 -8.90
C LEU A 18 -1.26 18.87 -9.15
N PRO A 19 -2.48 19.29 -8.78
CA PRO A 19 -2.96 20.66 -9.01
C PRO A 19 -2.21 21.71 -8.18
N PHE A 20 -1.51 21.29 -7.13
CA PHE A 20 -0.69 22.12 -6.25
C PHE A 20 0.31 21.24 -5.51
N ARG A 21 1.42 21.82 -5.03
CA ARG A 21 2.46 21.11 -4.29
C ARG A 21 2.24 21.20 -2.78
N MET A 22 2.72 20.20 -2.05
CA MET A 22 2.69 20.21 -0.58
C MET A 22 3.73 21.18 0.00
N ALA A 23 4.87 21.35 -0.67
CA ALA A 23 5.94 22.26 -0.26
C ALA A 23 5.48 23.72 -0.18
N ASP A 24 4.54 24.12 -1.05
CA ASP A 24 4.03 25.49 -1.15
C ASP A 24 2.90 25.79 -0.13
N MET A 25 2.60 24.86 0.78
CA MET A 25 1.51 25.02 1.74
C MET A 25 1.96 25.62 3.07
N ASP A 26 1.54 26.86 3.30
CA ASP A 26 1.69 27.51 4.59
C ASP A 26 0.60 27.07 5.57
N MET A 27 1.02 26.63 6.77
CA MET A 27 0.10 26.33 7.87
C MET A 27 -0.23 27.61 8.63
N ALA A 28 -1.53 27.90 8.79
CA ALA A 28 -1.99 29.06 9.57
C ALA A 28 -1.67 28.95 11.07
N PHE A 29 -1.54 27.72 11.59
CA PHE A 29 -1.21 27.45 12.98
C PHE A 29 -0.20 26.31 13.05
N ALA A 30 0.96 26.57 13.64
CA ALA A 30 1.99 25.56 13.89
C ALA A 30 2.11 25.31 15.40
N ILE A 31 2.15 24.03 15.77
CA ILE A 31 2.39 23.61 17.16
C ILE A 31 3.81 24.04 17.54
N PRO A 32 4.00 24.81 18.63
CA PRO A 32 5.33 25.28 19.01
C PRO A 32 6.27 24.11 19.34
N GLN A 33 7.53 24.21 18.94
CA GLN A 33 8.57 23.18 19.15
C GLN A 33 8.91 22.88 20.62
N ARG A 34 8.28 23.58 21.56
CA ARG A 34 8.41 23.31 23.00
C ARG A 34 7.85 21.96 23.42
N TYR A 35 6.94 21.38 22.63
CA TYR A 35 6.30 20.11 22.95
C TYR A 35 7.04 18.94 22.28
N PRO A 36 7.14 17.78 22.96
CA PRO A 36 7.67 16.57 22.33
C PRO A 36 6.77 16.20 21.13
N LEU A 37 7.38 15.68 20.05
CA LEU A 37 6.71 15.30 18.81
C LEU A 37 6.06 16.45 18.01
N ALA A 38 6.31 17.73 18.36
CA ALA A 38 5.75 18.87 17.65
C ALA A 38 6.06 18.86 16.14
N ASN A 39 7.26 18.42 15.75
CA ASN A 39 7.66 18.33 14.34
C ASN A 39 6.85 17.28 13.56
N GLU A 40 6.65 16.08 14.13
CA GLU A 40 5.85 15.04 13.49
C GLU A 40 4.37 15.43 13.44
N ALA A 41 3.83 16.01 14.52
CA ALA A 41 2.45 16.48 14.56
C ALA A 41 2.19 17.60 13.54
N ASN A 42 3.13 18.55 13.40
CA ASN A 42 3.07 19.60 12.38
C ASN A 42 3.15 19.02 10.96
N THR A 43 3.96 17.98 10.74
CA THR A 43 4.06 17.31 9.43
C THR A 43 2.74 16.62 9.07
N ILE A 44 2.17 15.85 10.00
CA ILE A 44 0.88 15.19 9.81
C ILE A 44 -0.23 16.22 9.56
N ALA A 45 -0.25 17.32 10.32
CA ALA A 45 -1.26 18.37 10.13
C ALA A 45 -1.14 19.04 8.74
N ARG A 46 0.08 19.28 8.25
CA ARG A 46 0.32 19.78 6.89
C ARG A 46 -0.17 18.79 5.84
N GLU A 47 0.16 17.51 6.00
CA GLU A 47 -0.28 16.45 5.08
C GLU A 47 -1.80 16.30 5.06
N TRP A 48 -2.48 16.38 6.21
CA TRP A 48 -3.94 16.37 6.27
C TRP A 48 -4.54 17.59 5.58
N TYR A 49 -3.93 18.76 5.75
CA TYR A 49 -4.38 19.97 5.06
C TYR A 49 -4.27 19.83 3.53
N PHE A 50 -3.12 19.33 3.07
CA PHE A 50 -2.87 19.02 1.67
C PHE A 50 -3.88 18.01 1.12
N GLN A 51 -4.06 16.89 1.82
CA GLN A 51 -5.00 15.84 1.49
C GLN A 51 -6.44 16.35 1.41
N LEU A 52 -6.89 17.18 2.35
CA LEU A 52 -8.24 17.74 2.37
C LEU A 52 -8.47 18.74 1.23
N ARG A 53 -7.47 19.54 0.87
CA ARG A 53 -7.56 20.40 -0.32
C ARG A 53 -7.66 19.55 -1.59
N LEU A 54 -6.87 18.48 -1.68
CA LEU A 54 -6.85 17.60 -2.84
C LEU A 54 -8.16 16.83 -2.98
N LEU A 55 -8.71 16.38 -1.85
CA LEU A 55 -10.02 15.75 -1.75
C LEU A 55 -11.12 16.63 -2.36
N LYS A 56 -11.14 17.91 -2.01
CA LYS A 56 -12.15 18.86 -2.50
C LYS A 56 -12.05 19.11 -4.00
N ASN A 57 -10.85 19.01 -4.56
CA ASN A 57 -10.62 19.17 -5.99
C ASN A 57 -11.04 17.92 -6.78
N ASP A 58 -10.74 16.74 -6.25
CA ASP A 58 -10.86 15.49 -7.00
C ASP A 58 -12.20 14.75 -6.78
N TRP A 59 -12.84 14.91 -5.62
CA TRP A 59 -14.06 14.17 -5.31
C TRP A 59 -15.25 14.66 -6.13
N SER A 60 -15.61 13.83 -7.11
CA SER A 60 -16.80 14.03 -7.94
C SER A 60 -18.10 13.69 -7.21
N LYS A 61 -19.24 14.05 -7.83
CA LYS A 61 -20.58 13.67 -7.35
C LYS A 61 -20.76 12.16 -7.17
N GLN A 62 -20.03 11.34 -7.94
CA GLN A 62 -20.08 9.88 -7.81
C GLN A 62 -19.52 9.41 -6.46
N HIS A 63 -18.38 9.95 -6.02
CA HIS A 63 -17.79 9.65 -4.71
C HIS A 63 -18.75 9.98 -3.57
N VAL A 64 -19.33 11.18 -3.61
CA VAL A 64 -20.31 11.63 -2.61
C VAL A 64 -21.54 10.74 -2.61
N SER A 65 -22.07 10.39 -3.79
CA SER A 65 -23.24 9.51 -3.90
C SER A 65 -22.97 8.11 -3.31
N ALA A 66 -21.79 7.54 -3.57
CA ALA A 66 -21.41 6.25 -3.02
C ALA A 66 -21.34 6.30 -1.49
N ILE A 67 -20.73 7.34 -0.92
CA ILE A 67 -20.66 7.53 0.54
C ILE A 67 -22.06 7.64 1.14
N ILE A 68 -22.97 8.39 0.51
CA ILE A 68 -24.37 8.49 0.97
C ILE A 68 -25.05 7.12 0.96
N PHE A 69 -24.88 6.32 -0.10
CA PHE A 69 -25.43 4.96 -0.14
C PHE A 69 -24.85 4.07 0.96
N GLY A 70 -23.55 4.15 1.22
CA GLY A 70 -22.92 3.42 2.33
C GLY A 70 -23.49 3.84 3.69
N MET A 71 -23.63 5.15 3.93
CA MET A 71 -24.21 5.68 5.18
C MET A 71 -25.66 5.24 5.35
N LEU A 72 -26.48 5.28 4.30
CA LEU A 72 -27.85 4.79 4.33
C LEU A 72 -27.91 3.27 4.57
N ALA A 73 -27.04 2.50 3.92
CA ALA A 73 -26.94 1.06 4.14
C ALA A 73 -26.63 0.73 5.60
N PHE A 74 -25.67 1.44 6.19
CA PHE A 74 -25.30 1.31 7.59
C PHE A 74 -26.45 1.70 8.52
N LEU A 75 -27.07 2.87 8.35
CA LEU A 75 -28.19 3.31 9.18
C LEU A 75 -29.37 2.33 9.14
N LEU A 76 -29.76 1.88 7.94
CA LEU A 76 -30.83 0.89 7.78
C LEU A 76 -30.46 -0.49 8.36
N GLY A 77 -29.18 -0.84 8.41
CA GLY A 77 -28.73 -2.09 9.04
C GLY A 77 -28.65 -2.00 10.56
N SER A 78 -28.24 -0.84 11.09
CA SER A 78 -27.97 -0.63 12.51
C SER A 78 -29.19 -0.24 13.34
N VAL A 79 -30.28 0.21 12.71
CA VAL A 79 -31.44 0.81 13.39
C VAL A 79 -32.71 0.00 13.09
N SER A 80 -33.03 -1.01 13.89
CA SER A 80 -34.22 -1.88 13.70
C SER A 80 -35.24 -1.70 14.83
N PRO A 81 -36.56 -1.66 14.56
CA PRO A 81 -37.60 -1.61 15.59
C PRO A 81 -37.47 -2.66 16.71
N GLU A 82 -36.80 -3.79 16.45
CA GLU A 82 -36.46 -4.80 17.47
C GLU A 82 -35.55 -4.27 18.59
N LEU A 83 -34.72 -3.26 18.31
CA LEU A 83 -33.86 -2.63 19.33
C LEU A 83 -34.66 -2.00 20.47
N TRP A 84 -35.90 -1.61 20.19
CA TRP A 84 -36.80 -1.02 21.19
C TRP A 84 -37.86 -2.02 21.67
N GLY A 85 -38.29 -2.95 20.80
CA GLY A 85 -39.29 -3.97 21.11
C GLY A 85 -38.74 -5.19 21.88
N GLY A 86 -37.43 -5.33 21.93
CA GLY A 86 -36.74 -6.36 22.72
C GLY A 86 -36.56 -7.71 22.02
N GLY A 87 -37.31 -7.96 20.96
CA GLY A 87 -37.26 -9.21 20.19
C GLY A 87 -37.44 -10.47 21.04
N ASN A 88 -37.20 -11.62 20.40
CA ASN A 88 -37.28 -12.92 21.06
C ASN A 88 -35.91 -13.62 21.03
N ALA A 89 -35.16 -13.51 22.12
CA ALA A 89 -33.82 -14.09 22.26
C ALA A 89 -33.79 -15.65 22.18
N LYS A 90 -34.95 -16.32 22.18
CA LYS A 90 -35.03 -17.79 22.01
C LYS A 90 -35.03 -18.22 20.55
N ILE A 91 -35.21 -17.29 19.61
CA ILE A 91 -35.25 -17.58 18.17
C ILE A 91 -33.98 -16.98 17.55
N ALA A 92 -33.16 -17.81 16.93
CA ALA A 92 -31.88 -17.41 16.35
C ALA A 92 -31.67 -18.05 14.98
N GLY A 93 -30.72 -17.53 14.20
CA GLY A 93 -30.39 -18.05 12.87
C GLY A 93 -31.49 -17.77 11.84
N LEU A 94 -31.71 -18.71 10.92
CA LEU A 94 -32.69 -18.58 9.83
C LEU A 94 -34.12 -18.42 10.37
N ASP A 95 -34.47 -19.15 11.41
CA ASP A 95 -35.79 -19.05 12.06
C ASP A 95 -35.99 -17.67 12.67
N GLY A 96 -34.93 -17.03 13.17
CA GLY A 96 -34.97 -15.65 13.67
C GLY A 96 -35.22 -14.64 12.55
N ILE A 97 -34.53 -14.81 11.41
CA ILE A 97 -34.70 -13.96 10.22
C ILE A 97 -36.10 -14.10 9.63
N LEU A 98 -36.70 -15.29 9.67
CA LEU A 98 -38.07 -15.52 9.17
C LEU A 98 -39.15 -15.04 10.15
N ALA A 99 -38.81 -14.86 11.43
CA ALA A 99 -39.72 -14.42 12.48
C ALA A 99 -39.84 -12.88 12.58
N ILE A 100 -39.00 -12.11 11.90
CA ILE A 100 -39.05 -10.64 11.92
C ILE A 100 -40.28 -10.09 11.19
N ASN A 101 -40.70 -8.88 11.56
CA ASN A 101 -41.79 -8.19 10.88
C ASN A 101 -41.45 -7.96 9.39
N GLY A 102 -42.45 -8.05 8.49
CA GLY A 102 -42.26 -7.79 7.05
C GLY A 102 -41.60 -6.45 6.72
N PHE A 103 -41.84 -5.40 7.52
CA PHE A 103 -41.14 -4.12 7.37
C PHE A 103 -39.63 -4.21 7.68
N GLN A 104 -39.26 -4.91 8.77
CA GLN A 104 -37.86 -5.13 9.14
C GLN A 104 -37.14 -6.01 8.12
N PHE A 105 -37.82 -7.04 7.63
CA PHE A 105 -37.30 -7.89 6.55
C PHE A 105 -36.97 -7.05 5.32
N PHE A 106 -37.90 -6.18 4.90
CA PHE A 106 -37.67 -5.26 3.79
C PHE A 106 -36.51 -4.29 4.06
N GLN A 107 -36.43 -3.73 5.27
CA GLN A 107 -35.35 -2.82 5.68
C GLN A 107 -33.96 -3.48 5.59
N VAL A 108 -33.83 -4.70 6.11
CA VAL A 108 -32.57 -5.48 6.03
C VAL A 108 -32.21 -5.78 4.57
N LEU A 109 -33.19 -6.19 3.76
CA LEU A 109 -32.96 -6.46 2.34
C LEU A 109 -32.48 -5.21 1.58
N VAL A 110 -33.09 -4.05 1.84
CA VAL A 110 -32.64 -2.77 1.26
C VAL A 110 -31.23 -2.42 1.74
N SER A 111 -30.92 -2.58 3.03
CA SER A 111 -29.56 -2.36 3.56
C SER A 111 -28.53 -3.23 2.84
N ILE A 112 -28.80 -4.52 2.63
CA ILE A 112 -27.91 -5.44 1.89
C ILE A 112 -27.70 -4.97 0.44
N LEU A 113 -28.78 -4.59 -0.26
CA LEU A 113 -28.68 -4.08 -1.63
C LEU A 113 -27.84 -2.79 -1.71
N LEU A 114 -28.01 -1.87 -0.75
CA LEU A 114 -27.22 -0.65 -0.68
C LEU A 114 -25.75 -0.92 -0.35
N TRP A 115 -25.46 -1.90 0.52
CA TRP A 115 -24.10 -2.35 0.76
C TRP A 115 -23.47 -2.95 -0.49
N ALA A 116 -24.18 -3.82 -1.21
CA ALA A 116 -23.69 -4.38 -2.47
C ALA A 116 -23.40 -3.28 -3.51
N TRP A 117 -24.28 -2.28 -3.61
CA TRP A 117 -24.05 -1.11 -4.45
C TRP A 117 -22.84 -0.28 -4.01
N PHE A 118 -22.67 -0.06 -2.71
CA PHE A 118 -21.50 0.62 -2.14
C PHE A 118 -20.19 -0.10 -2.48
N VAL A 119 -20.15 -1.43 -2.33
CA VAL A 119 -18.98 -2.24 -2.70
C VAL A 119 -18.70 -2.16 -4.21
N TYR A 120 -19.74 -2.23 -5.04
CA TYR A 120 -19.60 -2.04 -6.48
C TYR A 120 -19.05 -0.66 -6.85
N GLN A 121 -19.51 0.40 -6.18
CA GLN A 121 -18.97 1.76 -6.37
C GLN A 121 -17.51 1.86 -5.94
N ALA A 122 -17.14 1.31 -4.78
CA ALA A 122 -15.74 1.28 -4.33
C ALA A 122 -14.84 0.54 -5.35
N TRP A 123 -15.32 -0.56 -5.91
CA TRP A 123 -14.60 -1.33 -6.93
C TRP A 123 -14.40 -0.55 -8.24
N THR A 124 -15.43 0.18 -8.68
CA THR A 124 -15.40 0.90 -9.96
C THR A 124 -14.62 2.21 -9.88
N LEU A 125 -14.78 2.96 -8.78
CA LEU A 125 -14.10 4.23 -8.54
C LEU A 125 -12.61 4.05 -8.23
N PHE A 126 -12.23 2.92 -7.63
CA PHE A 126 -10.84 2.68 -7.21
C PHE A 126 -10.19 1.47 -7.92
N PRO A 127 -9.95 1.52 -9.24
CA PRO A 127 -9.42 0.39 -10.02
C PRO A 127 -8.09 -0.16 -9.52
N VAL A 128 -7.16 0.70 -9.12
CA VAL A 128 -5.83 0.31 -8.62
C VAL A 128 -5.94 -0.42 -7.29
N MET A 129 -6.94 -0.06 -6.49
CA MET A 129 -7.16 -0.59 -5.15
C MET A 129 -8.25 -1.66 -5.08
N ARG A 130 -8.79 -2.15 -6.21
CA ARG A 130 -9.95 -3.08 -6.26
C ARG A 130 -9.83 -4.27 -5.31
N VAL A 131 -8.73 -5.02 -5.42
CA VAL A 131 -8.50 -6.21 -4.59
C VAL A 131 -8.40 -5.82 -3.12
N HIS A 132 -7.66 -4.74 -2.84
CA HIS A 132 -7.46 -4.25 -1.47
C HIS A 132 -8.74 -3.68 -0.85
N ALA A 133 -9.63 -3.08 -1.65
CA ALA A 133 -10.93 -2.59 -1.19
C ALA A 133 -11.81 -3.72 -0.66
N ILE A 134 -11.87 -4.84 -1.38
CA ILE A 134 -12.60 -6.04 -0.92
C ILE A 134 -11.94 -6.60 0.33
N SER A 135 -10.61 -6.76 0.31
CA SER A 135 -9.88 -7.29 1.45
C SER A 135 -10.09 -6.43 2.71
N LEU A 136 -10.10 -5.11 2.58
CA LEU A 136 -10.39 -4.18 3.68
C LEU A 136 -11.83 -4.30 4.20
N LEU A 137 -12.81 -4.56 3.34
CA LEU A 137 -14.18 -4.84 3.77
C LEU A 137 -14.28 -6.19 4.49
N VAL A 138 -13.56 -7.21 4.03
CA VAL A 138 -13.46 -8.51 4.72
C VAL A 138 -12.80 -8.33 6.09
N MET A 139 -11.71 -7.56 6.16
CA MET A 139 -11.03 -7.23 7.42
C MET A 139 -11.91 -6.42 8.36
N TRP A 140 -12.70 -5.46 7.86
CA TRP A 140 -13.70 -4.73 8.64
C TRP A 140 -14.68 -5.73 9.27
N ASN A 141 -15.27 -6.64 8.49
CA ASN A 141 -16.16 -7.66 9.03
C ASN A 141 -15.46 -8.63 10.00
N GLY A 142 -14.19 -8.96 9.77
CA GLY A 142 -13.39 -9.77 10.70
C GLY A 142 -13.20 -9.08 12.06
N LEU A 143 -12.90 -7.77 12.05
CA LEU A 143 -12.89 -6.94 13.26
C LEU A 143 -14.26 -6.93 13.94
N MET A 144 -15.34 -6.90 13.16
CA MET A 144 -16.69 -6.93 13.71
C MET A 144 -16.98 -8.23 14.46
N VAL A 145 -16.73 -9.36 13.79
CA VAL A 145 -16.92 -10.71 14.33
C VAL A 145 -16.07 -10.94 15.57
N SER A 146 -14.83 -10.45 15.59
CA SER A 146 -13.96 -10.53 16.77
C SER A 146 -14.60 -9.91 18.03
N GLN A 147 -15.23 -8.74 17.92
CA GLN A 147 -15.90 -8.11 19.07
C GLN A 147 -17.13 -8.90 19.54
N ILE A 148 -17.88 -9.50 18.62
CA ILE A 148 -18.99 -10.40 18.97
C ILE A 148 -18.48 -11.54 19.84
N PHE A 149 -17.35 -12.16 19.49
CA PHE A 149 -16.77 -13.24 20.29
C PHE A 149 -16.31 -12.77 21.67
N PHE A 150 -15.72 -11.58 21.80
CA PHE A 150 -15.33 -11.05 23.11
C PHE A 150 -16.50 -10.78 24.05
N GLN A 151 -17.65 -10.37 23.50
CA GLN A 151 -18.81 -9.97 24.30
C GLN A 151 -19.86 -11.07 24.47
N ARG A 152 -19.70 -12.20 23.77
CA ARG A 152 -20.62 -13.35 23.83
C ARG A 152 -20.71 -13.96 25.23
N SER A 153 -19.56 -14.17 25.88
CA SER A 153 -19.45 -14.74 27.23
C SER A 153 -19.41 -13.68 28.33
N ASN A 154 -19.01 -12.46 27.97
CA ASN A 154 -18.88 -11.34 28.89
C ASN A 154 -19.39 -10.05 28.25
N ALA A 155 -20.65 -9.72 28.52
CA ALA A 155 -21.26 -8.49 28.02
C ALA A 155 -20.45 -7.23 28.39
N THR A 156 -19.77 -7.24 29.55
CA THR A 156 -19.02 -6.09 30.11
C THR A 156 -17.57 -5.94 29.62
N PHE A 157 -17.13 -6.76 28.66
CA PHE A 157 -15.80 -6.67 28.06
C PHE A 157 -15.43 -5.21 27.69
N PRO A 158 -14.23 -4.71 28.04
CA PRO A 158 -13.07 -5.44 28.55
C PRO A 158 -12.98 -5.53 30.08
N PHE A 159 -14.08 -5.32 30.81
CA PHE A 159 -14.09 -5.52 32.26
C PHE A 159 -14.46 -6.97 32.59
N GLY A 160 -13.86 -7.55 33.64
CA GLY A 160 -14.10 -8.95 34.02
C GLY A 160 -13.44 -9.97 33.07
N LEU A 161 -12.23 -9.68 32.60
CA LEU A 161 -11.50 -10.49 31.62
C LEU A 161 -11.19 -11.90 32.13
N SER A 162 -11.62 -12.90 31.36
CA SER A 162 -11.20 -14.30 31.43
C SER A 162 -10.42 -14.65 30.16
N LEU A 163 -9.16 -15.04 30.30
CA LEU A 163 -8.30 -15.34 29.14
C LEU A 163 -8.83 -16.52 28.29
N SER A 164 -9.50 -17.49 28.92
CA SER A 164 -10.12 -18.61 28.23
C SER A 164 -11.17 -18.17 27.21
N ASP A 165 -11.96 -17.15 27.54
CA ASP A 165 -13.14 -16.78 26.78
C ASP A 165 -12.81 -15.81 25.64
N MET A 166 -11.56 -15.32 25.60
CA MET A 166 -11.07 -14.38 24.58
C MET A 166 -10.33 -15.06 23.44
N MET A 167 -10.04 -16.36 23.52
CA MET A 167 -9.17 -17.06 22.58
C MET A 167 -9.64 -16.89 21.13
N GLU A 168 -10.93 -17.10 20.86
CA GLU A 168 -11.53 -17.01 19.52
C GLU A 168 -11.45 -15.58 18.96
N GLY A 169 -11.90 -14.59 19.73
CA GLY A 169 -11.86 -13.18 19.32
C GLY A 169 -10.43 -12.68 19.08
N THR A 170 -9.48 -13.11 19.92
CA THR A 170 -8.06 -12.73 19.83
C THR A 170 -7.41 -13.31 18.58
N LEU A 171 -7.66 -14.59 18.28
CA LEU A 171 -7.10 -15.23 17.08
C LEU A 171 -7.55 -14.50 15.80
N ILE A 172 -8.84 -14.16 15.72
CA ILE A 172 -9.38 -13.40 14.57
C ILE A 172 -8.71 -12.04 14.47
N ILE A 173 -8.58 -11.31 15.59
CA ILE A 173 -7.93 -9.99 15.61
C ILE A 173 -6.48 -10.07 15.14
N LEU A 174 -5.73 -11.09 15.56
CA LEU A 174 -4.33 -11.27 15.15
C LEU A 174 -4.21 -11.51 13.65
N ILE A 175 -5.06 -12.38 13.09
CA ILE A 175 -5.10 -12.65 11.64
C ILE A 175 -5.46 -11.37 10.88
N VAL A 176 -6.47 -10.64 11.33
CA VAL A 176 -6.91 -9.40 10.67
C VAL A 176 -5.84 -8.32 10.75
N PHE A 177 -5.21 -8.10 11.91
CA PHE A 177 -4.12 -7.15 12.04
C PHE A 177 -2.90 -7.52 11.20
N PHE A 178 -2.61 -8.82 11.07
CA PHE A 178 -1.57 -9.29 10.15
C PHE A 178 -1.88 -8.84 8.71
N PHE A 179 -3.08 -9.09 8.19
CA PHE A 179 -3.43 -8.65 6.83
C PHE A 179 -3.51 -7.12 6.69
N LEU A 180 -3.98 -6.40 7.71
CA LEU A 180 -3.99 -4.93 7.72
C LEU A 180 -2.56 -4.36 7.68
N PHE A 181 -1.63 -5.00 8.40
CA PHE A 181 -0.21 -4.64 8.37
C PHE A 181 0.39 -4.89 6.98
N PHE A 182 0.12 -6.04 6.36
CA PHE A 182 0.57 -6.33 4.98
C PHE A 182 0.00 -5.34 3.97
N PHE A 183 -1.27 -4.99 4.09
CA PHE A 183 -1.88 -3.95 3.25
C PHE A 183 -1.19 -2.59 3.44
N TRP A 184 -1.03 -2.14 4.69
CA TRP A 184 -0.35 -0.89 5.02
C TRP A 184 1.07 -0.85 4.46
N LYS A 185 1.83 -1.94 4.65
CA LYS A 185 3.18 -2.10 4.11
C LYS A 185 3.20 -2.07 2.59
N ALA A 186 2.30 -2.79 1.92
CA ALA A 186 2.22 -2.81 0.45
C ALA A 186 1.98 -1.41 -0.13
N VAL A 187 1.12 -0.61 0.50
CA VAL A 187 0.84 0.77 0.05
C VAL A 187 2.07 1.66 0.15
N ILE A 188 2.78 1.62 1.30
CA ILE A 188 4.00 2.42 1.49
C ILE A 188 5.09 2.00 0.50
N GLU A 189 5.33 0.70 0.37
CA GLU A 189 6.39 0.19 -0.51
C GLU A 189 6.09 0.45 -1.99
N THR A 190 4.82 0.35 -2.41
CA THR A 190 4.44 0.71 -3.78
C THR A 190 4.66 2.19 -4.06
N ARG A 191 4.39 3.06 -3.07
CA ARG A 191 4.67 4.49 -3.19
C ARG A 191 6.15 4.76 -3.29
N ASP A 192 6.97 4.16 -2.42
CA ASP A 192 8.41 4.35 -2.43
C ASP A 192 8.99 3.95 -3.80
N LEU A 193 8.58 2.79 -4.31
CA LEU A 193 8.95 2.33 -5.65
C LEU A 193 8.45 3.25 -6.76
N HIS A 194 7.24 3.80 -6.64
CA HIS A 194 6.70 4.74 -7.63
C HIS A 194 7.57 6.00 -7.74
N VAL A 195 8.02 6.54 -6.61
CA VAL A 195 8.93 7.70 -6.58
C VAL A 195 10.29 7.35 -7.17
N GLU A 196 10.86 6.21 -6.78
CA GLU A 196 12.15 5.72 -7.29
C GLU A 196 12.15 5.50 -8.81
N VAL A 197 11.04 5.05 -9.39
CA VAL A 197 10.96 4.75 -10.83
C VAL A 197 10.58 5.97 -11.66
N ASN A 198 9.61 6.78 -11.21
CA ASN A 198 9.03 7.85 -12.03
C ASN A 198 9.60 9.25 -11.72
N HIS A 199 10.22 9.42 -10.56
CA HIS A 199 10.77 10.70 -10.08
C HIS A 199 12.27 10.59 -9.77
N LEU A 200 12.97 9.65 -10.40
CA LEU A 200 14.41 9.48 -10.24
C LEU A 200 15.15 10.73 -10.72
N HIS A 201 15.98 11.29 -9.86
CA HIS A 201 16.86 12.40 -10.20
C HIS A 201 18.24 12.17 -9.61
N GLU A 202 19.29 12.59 -10.33
CA GLU A 202 20.69 12.49 -9.88
C GLU A 202 20.98 13.31 -8.60
N ASP A 203 20.14 14.31 -8.29
CA ASP A 203 20.28 15.14 -7.09
C ASP A 203 19.41 14.58 -5.96
N VAL A 204 20.07 14.16 -4.89
CA VAL A 204 19.43 13.61 -3.68
C VAL A 204 18.41 14.58 -3.07
N ARG A 205 18.60 15.89 -3.20
CA ARG A 205 17.70 16.90 -2.62
C ARG A 205 16.37 16.96 -3.36
N VAL A 206 16.42 16.80 -4.69
CA VAL A 206 15.23 16.77 -5.53
C VAL A 206 14.45 15.49 -5.24
N MET A 207 15.14 14.35 -5.13
CA MET A 207 14.53 13.08 -4.73
C MET A 207 13.88 13.15 -3.33
N GLU A 208 14.55 13.74 -2.34
CA GLU A 208 13.98 13.92 -0.99
C GLU A 208 12.73 14.81 -1.01
N ALA A 209 12.72 15.86 -1.83
CA ALA A 209 11.56 16.72 -2.02
C ALA A 209 10.39 15.95 -2.65
N GLU A 210 10.62 15.16 -3.70
CA GLU A 210 9.59 14.34 -4.35
C GLU A 210 9.05 13.24 -3.43
N MET A 211 9.92 12.63 -2.60
CA MET A 211 9.52 11.67 -1.58
C MET A 211 8.67 12.31 -0.47
N ALA A 212 9.00 13.54 -0.09
CA ALA A 212 8.20 14.32 0.86
C ALA A 212 6.82 14.66 0.28
N GLU A 213 6.74 15.02 -0.99
CA GLU A 213 5.46 15.34 -1.65
C GLU A 213 4.54 14.13 -1.80
N HIS A 214 5.11 12.94 -1.98
CA HIS A 214 4.36 11.69 -1.97
C HIS A 214 4.30 11.05 -0.57
N SER A 215 4.47 11.83 0.50
CA SER A 215 4.41 11.30 1.87
C SER A 215 3.05 10.69 2.19
N LEU A 216 3.10 9.55 2.89
CA LEU A 216 1.96 8.78 3.38
C LEU A 216 1.87 8.78 4.92
N LYS A 217 2.57 9.70 5.62
CA LYS A 217 2.51 9.76 7.10
C LYS A 217 1.10 10.12 7.59
N GLY A 218 0.48 11.12 6.99
CA GLY A 218 -0.88 11.57 7.28
C GLY A 218 -1.92 10.51 6.91
N TRP A 219 -1.72 9.81 5.78
CA TRP A 219 -2.56 8.67 5.40
C TRP A 219 -2.43 7.51 6.40
N THR A 220 -1.22 7.21 6.88
CA THR A 220 -0.98 6.19 7.91
C THR A 220 -1.72 6.52 9.21
N ALA A 221 -1.69 7.79 9.63
CA ALA A 221 -2.46 8.24 10.79
C ALA A 221 -3.97 8.06 10.58
N ILE A 222 -4.50 8.41 9.40
CA ILE A 222 -5.92 8.24 9.06
C ILE A 222 -6.30 6.75 9.00
N PHE A 223 -5.43 5.89 8.47
CA PHE A 223 -5.62 4.45 8.45
C PHE A 223 -5.73 3.87 9.87
N GLY A 224 -4.84 4.29 10.78
CA GLY A 224 -4.93 3.91 12.20
C GLY A 224 -6.21 4.41 12.87
N VAL A 225 -6.61 5.66 12.61
CA VAL A 225 -7.88 6.23 13.11
C VAL A 225 -9.08 5.43 12.60
N TRP A 226 -9.09 5.03 11.33
CA TRP A 226 -10.17 4.23 10.74
C TRP A 226 -10.29 2.85 11.40
N ILE A 227 -9.17 2.16 11.65
CA ILE A 227 -9.17 0.90 12.41
C ILE A 227 -9.75 1.12 13.82
N GLY A 228 -9.33 2.19 14.50
CA GLY A 228 -9.85 2.57 15.81
C GLY A 228 -11.36 2.84 15.79
N LEU A 229 -11.86 3.51 14.75
CA LEU A 229 -13.29 3.75 14.56
C LEU A 229 -14.06 2.46 14.32
N ILE A 230 -13.53 1.51 13.54
CA ILE A 230 -14.16 0.18 13.34
C ILE A 230 -14.22 -0.60 14.66
N MET A 231 -13.14 -0.59 15.43
CA MET A 231 -13.13 -1.25 16.74
C MET A 231 -14.16 -0.60 17.68
N MET A 232 -14.20 0.73 17.72
CA MET A 232 -15.13 1.46 18.58
C MET A 232 -16.59 1.27 18.17
N THR A 233 -16.92 1.41 16.88
CA THR A 233 -18.31 1.22 16.40
C THR A 233 -18.79 -0.19 16.69
N THR A 234 -17.94 -1.20 16.46
CA THR A 234 -18.35 -2.58 16.68
C THR A 234 -18.49 -2.88 18.16
N TRP A 235 -17.51 -2.49 18.97
CA TRP A 235 -17.54 -2.72 20.41
C TRP A 235 -18.77 -2.07 21.05
N THR A 236 -19.09 -0.83 20.69
CA THR A 236 -20.29 -0.14 21.19
C THR A 236 -21.60 -0.73 20.68
N GLY A 237 -21.65 -1.16 19.41
CA GLY A 237 -22.86 -1.79 18.85
C GLY A 237 -23.17 -3.13 19.52
N VAL A 238 -22.17 -3.99 19.68
CA VAL A 238 -22.34 -5.28 20.35
C VAL A 238 -22.57 -5.11 21.86
N ARG A 239 -21.94 -4.10 22.48
CA ARG A 239 -22.23 -3.73 23.88
C ARG A 239 -23.71 -3.38 24.08
N HIS A 240 -24.26 -2.54 23.20
CA HIS A 240 -25.67 -2.16 23.26
C HIS A 240 -26.62 -3.38 23.19
N ILE A 241 -26.32 -4.34 22.33
CA ILE A 241 -27.13 -5.57 22.16
C ILE A 241 -26.95 -6.52 23.36
N SER A 242 -25.72 -6.69 23.85
CA SER A 242 -25.39 -7.60 24.95
C SER A 242 -25.83 -7.10 26.33
N SER A 243 -25.97 -5.79 26.54
CA SER A 243 -26.52 -5.19 27.77
C SER A 243 -28.05 -5.09 27.73
N TYR A 244 -28.71 -6.05 27.08
CA TYR A 244 -30.15 -6.08 26.90
C TYR A 244 -30.92 -5.81 28.21
N GLY A 245 -31.80 -4.79 28.19
CA GLY A 245 -32.56 -4.33 29.36
C GLY A 245 -31.96 -3.16 30.13
N ASP A 246 -30.75 -2.71 29.78
CA ASP A 246 -30.15 -1.45 30.25
C ASP A 246 -30.54 -0.31 29.29
N GLU A 247 -31.10 0.79 29.80
CA GLU A 247 -31.61 1.93 29.02
C GLU A 247 -30.49 2.84 28.47
N ASN A 248 -29.27 2.30 28.30
CA ASN A 248 -28.12 3.07 27.89
C ASN A 248 -28.02 3.21 26.35
N TYR A 249 -28.81 4.12 25.80
CA TYR A 249 -28.77 4.52 24.39
C TYR A 249 -27.45 5.20 23.98
N GLY A 250 -26.57 5.54 24.94
CA GLY A 250 -25.27 6.13 24.66
C GLY A 250 -24.39 5.22 23.79
N PHE A 251 -24.46 3.91 24.01
CA PHE A 251 -23.71 2.95 23.19
C PHE A 251 -24.20 2.91 21.74
N LEU A 252 -25.52 2.93 21.52
CA LEU A 252 -26.10 3.02 20.17
C LEU A 252 -25.68 4.33 19.48
N PHE A 253 -25.71 5.45 20.19
CA PHE A 253 -25.28 6.74 19.64
C PHE A 253 -23.81 6.71 19.19
N VAL A 254 -22.91 6.18 20.02
CA VAL A 254 -21.48 6.07 19.66
C VAL A 254 -21.29 5.10 18.49
N HIS A 255 -22.01 3.98 18.45
CA HIS A 255 -22.00 3.04 17.33
C HIS A 255 -22.35 3.75 16.01
N LEU A 256 -23.45 4.51 16.02
CA LEU A 256 -23.92 5.23 14.84
C LEU A 256 -22.95 6.32 14.41
N LEU A 257 -22.45 7.14 15.35
CA LEU A 257 -21.52 8.22 15.05
C LEU A 257 -20.21 7.69 14.45
N THR A 258 -19.59 6.71 15.12
CA THR A 258 -18.29 6.16 14.70
C THR A 258 -18.40 5.35 13.41
N GLY A 259 -19.51 4.63 13.19
CA GLY A 259 -19.77 3.90 11.96
C GLY A 259 -20.10 4.80 10.77
N MET A 260 -20.84 5.90 10.97
CA MET A 260 -21.07 6.89 9.90
C MET A 260 -19.77 7.57 9.47
N VAL A 261 -18.86 7.85 10.40
CA VAL A 261 -17.57 8.47 10.12
C VAL A 261 -16.59 7.49 9.47
N SER A 262 -16.64 6.19 9.78
CA SER A 262 -15.72 5.21 9.19
C SER A 262 -15.94 4.98 7.68
N ILE A 263 -17.14 5.21 7.17
CA ILE A 263 -17.50 5.03 5.74
C ILE A 263 -16.76 6.03 4.81
N PRO A 264 -16.82 7.37 5.02
CA PRO A 264 -16.04 8.30 4.22
C PRO A 264 -14.54 8.13 4.42
N LEU A 265 -14.07 7.75 5.62
CA LEU A 265 -12.66 7.41 5.85
C LEU A 265 -12.22 6.19 5.04
N PHE A 266 -13.07 5.17 4.89
CA PHE A 266 -12.77 4.01 4.03
C PHE A 266 -12.51 4.46 2.59
N PHE A 267 -13.36 5.33 2.03
CA PHE A 267 -13.15 5.91 0.70
C PHE A 267 -11.86 6.71 0.63
N PHE A 268 -11.56 7.49 1.65
CA PHE A 268 -10.31 8.24 1.74
C PHE A 268 -9.07 7.33 1.71
N ILE A 269 -9.11 6.21 2.45
CA ILE A 269 -8.01 5.23 2.52
C ILE A 269 -7.72 4.61 1.16
N LEU A 270 -8.75 4.36 0.35
CA LEU A 270 -8.60 3.83 -1.01
C LEU A 270 -8.15 4.92 -2.00
N TRP A 271 -8.76 6.10 -1.89
CA TRP A 271 -8.56 7.20 -2.83
C TRP A 271 -7.13 7.74 -2.82
N TYR A 272 -6.58 8.05 -1.64
CA TYR A 272 -5.32 8.80 -1.57
C TYR A 272 -4.12 8.03 -2.16
N PRO A 273 -3.89 6.74 -1.84
CA PRO A 273 -2.83 5.96 -2.48
C PRO A 273 -3.02 5.87 -4.00
N GLN A 274 -4.24 5.60 -4.48
CA GLN A 274 -4.50 5.56 -5.93
C GLN A 274 -4.21 6.90 -6.60
N ARG A 275 -4.57 8.01 -5.95
CA ARG A 275 -4.33 9.35 -6.50
C ARG A 275 -2.83 9.68 -6.61
N MET A 276 -2.04 9.20 -5.66
CA MET A 276 -0.59 9.37 -5.63
C MET A 276 0.14 8.45 -6.61
N LEU A 277 -0.39 7.24 -6.84
CA LEU A 277 0.24 6.25 -7.71
C LEU A 277 -0.15 6.38 -9.19
N GLY A 278 -1.25 7.08 -9.50
CA GLY A 278 -1.80 7.18 -10.85
C GLY A 278 -2.55 5.92 -11.30
N GLU A 279 -3.12 5.94 -12.51
CA GLU A 279 -4.06 4.89 -12.98
C GLU A 279 -3.41 3.55 -13.35
N GLN A 280 -2.08 3.51 -13.56
CA GLN A 280 -1.37 2.33 -14.08
C GLN A 280 -0.66 1.49 -13.00
N ALA A 281 -0.58 1.99 -11.76
CA ALA A 281 0.13 1.29 -10.69
C ALA A 281 -0.63 0.05 -10.20
N ARG A 282 0.11 -0.96 -9.74
CA ARG A 282 -0.42 -2.12 -9.01
C ARG A 282 0.17 -2.15 -7.61
N VAL A 283 -0.67 -2.08 -6.58
CA VAL A 283 -0.21 -2.07 -5.18
C VAL A 283 0.23 -3.46 -4.73
N ARG A 284 1.54 -3.62 -4.48
CA ARG A 284 2.20 -4.87 -4.07
C ARG A 284 3.38 -4.55 -3.13
N THR A 285 3.79 -5.50 -2.29
CA THR A 285 5.05 -5.38 -1.53
C THR A 285 6.25 -5.59 -2.44
N ARG A 286 7.43 -5.06 -2.07
CA ARG A 286 8.67 -5.29 -2.83
C ARG A 286 8.97 -6.77 -2.97
N ALA A 287 8.89 -7.53 -1.87
CA ALA A 287 9.10 -8.98 -1.90
C ALA A 287 8.13 -9.73 -2.84
N ALA A 288 6.87 -9.28 -2.98
CA ALA A 288 5.92 -9.89 -3.91
C ALA A 288 6.19 -9.48 -5.36
N LEU A 289 6.76 -8.30 -5.60
CA LEU A 289 7.24 -7.88 -6.91
C LEU A 289 8.49 -8.68 -7.29
N ASP A 290 9.48 -8.77 -6.40
CA ASP A 290 10.72 -9.53 -6.61
C ASP A 290 10.41 -11.01 -6.86
N ALA A 291 9.53 -11.61 -6.04
CA ALA A 291 9.07 -12.98 -6.28
C ALA A 291 8.31 -13.12 -7.61
N ALA A 292 7.53 -12.12 -8.03
CA ALA A 292 6.88 -12.16 -9.34
C ALA A 292 7.90 -12.05 -10.49
N ILE A 293 8.92 -11.19 -10.35
CA ILE A 293 10.01 -11.06 -11.32
C ILE A 293 10.84 -12.35 -11.37
N GLU A 294 11.09 -12.99 -10.23
CA GLU A 294 11.80 -14.28 -10.14
C GLU A 294 10.97 -15.41 -10.77
N MET A 295 9.66 -15.45 -10.53
CA MET A 295 8.74 -16.42 -11.12
C MET A 295 8.49 -16.19 -12.61
N GLU A 296 8.50 -14.94 -13.08
CA GLU A 296 8.48 -14.58 -14.51
C GLU A 296 9.87 -14.77 -15.17
N GLY A 297 10.92 -14.87 -14.35
CA GLY A 297 12.33 -14.88 -14.72
C GLY A 297 12.98 -16.26 -14.88
N GLU A 298 12.26 -17.38 -14.73
CA GLU A 298 12.73 -18.66 -15.25
C GLU A 298 12.60 -18.71 -16.77
N GLY A 299 13.52 -18.03 -17.48
CA GLY A 299 13.63 -18.19 -18.92
C GLY A 299 14.56 -17.29 -19.71
N ILE A 300 15.03 -16.15 -19.17
CA ILE A 300 15.94 -15.27 -19.92
C ILE A 300 16.93 -14.61 -18.95
N THR A 301 18.05 -15.28 -18.70
CA THR A 301 19.28 -14.53 -18.43
C THR A 301 19.53 -13.66 -19.66
N PRO A 302 19.54 -12.32 -19.56
CA PRO A 302 19.98 -11.52 -20.69
C PRO A 302 21.39 -12.00 -21.03
N GLU A 303 21.62 -12.46 -22.26
CA GLU A 303 22.98 -12.61 -22.78
C GLU A 303 23.61 -11.22 -22.77
N ILE A 304 24.26 -10.86 -21.66
CA ILE A 304 25.06 -9.65 -21.57
C ILE A 304 26.25 -9.89 -22.48
N LYS A 305 26.12 -9.46 -23.73
CA LYS A 305 27.19 -9.55 -24.71
C LYS A 305 28.33 -8.64 -24.24
N ALA A 306 29.50 -9.23 -24.04
CA ALA A 306 30.69 -8.49 -23.66
C ALA A 306 31.02 -7.42 -24.72
N LYS A 307 31.39 -6.22 -24.29
CA LYS A 307 31.77 -5.10 -25.16
C LYS A 307 33.06 -4.47 -24.67
N CYS A 308 33.83 -3.89 -25.60
CA CYS A 308 35.01 -3.12 -25.23
C CYS A 308 34.61 -1.92 -24.36
N PRO A 309 35.25 -1.68 -23.20
CA PRO A 309 34.89 -0.58 -22.30
C PRO A 309 35.10 0.81 -22.94
N ASP A 310 36.01 0.92 -23.91
CA ASP A 310 36.38 2.21 -24.51
C ASP A 310 35.60 2.51 -25.80
N CYS A 311 35.55 1.55 -26.73
CA CYS A 311 34.90 1.75 -28.04
C CYS A 311 33.56 1.04 -28.22
N SER A 312 33.08 0.30 -27.21
CA SER A 312 31.82 -0.47 -27.26
C SER A 312 31.72 -1.55 -28.34
N GLU A 313 32.82 -1.90 -29.01
CA GLU A 313 32.86 -2.99 -29.99
C GLU A 313 32.56 -4.34 -29.31
N PRO A 314 31.69 -5.20 -29.88
CA PRO A 314 31.40 -6.52 -29.32
C PRO A 314 32.65 -7.39 -29.19
N SER A 315 32.80 -8.00 -28.03
CA SER A 315 33.86 -8.96 -27.73
C SER A 315 33.33 -10.39 -27.80
N LEU A 316 34.21 -11.34 -28.14
CA LEU A 316 33.90 -12.78 -28.14
C LEU A 316 34.02 -13.41 -26.73
N LEU A 317 34.22 -12.57 -25.72
CA LEU A 317 34.24 -12.97 -24.32
C LEU A 317 32.83 -13.39 -23.87
N MET A 318 32.73 -14.56 -23.25
CA MET A 318 31.48 -15.09 -22.70
C MET A 318 31.66 -15.40 -21.22
N ARG A 319 30.57 -15.35 -20.47
CA ARG A 319 30.51 -15.78 -19.07
C ARG A 319 29.69 -17.07 -19.02
N GLU A 320 30.30 -18.16 -18.56
CA GLU A 320 29.60 -19.42 -18.35
C GLU A 320 28.66 -19.35 -17.14
N ALA A 321 27.69 -20.27 -17.06
CA ALA A 321 26.79 -20.42 -15.91
C ALA A 321 27.53 -20.70 -14.58
N SER A 322 28.77 -21.18 -14.65
CA SER A 322 29.68 -21.35 -13.52
C SER A 322 30.27 -20.04 -12.97
N GLY A 323 30.03 -18.91 -13.65
CA GLY A 323 30.64 -17.61 -13.35
C GLY A 323 32.04 -17.43 -13.95
N SER A 324 32.57 -18.44 -14.64
CA SER A 324 33.89 -18.36 -15.27
C SER A 324 33.86 -17.57 -16.58
N LEU A 325 34.93 -16.81 -16.86
CA LEU A 325 35.08 -16.03 -18.09
C LEU A 325 35.84 -16.84 -19.14
N VAL A 326 35.25 -17.02 -20.32
CA VAL A 326 35.83 -17.81 -21.42
C VAL A 326 35.99 -16.98 -22.68
N HIS A 327 37.14 -17.12 -23.35
CA HIS A 327 37.45 -16.43 -24.59
C HIS A 327 38.12 -17.40 -25.57
N PRO A 328 37.95 -17.23 -26.90
CA PRO A 328 38.73 -17.99 -27.87
C PRO A 328 40.24 -17.82 -27.63
N CYS A 329 41.00 -18.90 -27.73
CA CYS A 329 42.45 -18.82 -27.52
C CYS A 329 43.10 -17.76 -28.42
N LEU A 330 44.00 -16.94 -27.86
CA LEU A 330 44.69 -15.88 -28.59
C LEU A 330 45.89 -16.38 -29.41
N ASN A 331 46.28 -17.66 -29.24
CA ASN A 331 47.41 -18.22 -29.95
C ASN A 331 47.09 -18.42 -31.45
N ALA A 332 48.06 -18.13 -32.31
CA ALA A 332 47.87 -18.21 -33.75
C ALA A 332 47.46 -19.63 -34.18
N GLY A 333 46.26 -19.76 -34.77
CA GLY A 333 45.72 -21.02 -35.25
C GLY A 333 44.93 -21.86 -34.22
N CYS A 334 44.69 -21.36 -33.01
CA CYS A 334 43.85 -22.02 -32.01
C CYS A 334 42.55 -21.24 -31.79
N SER A 335 41.40 -21.90 -31.93
CA SER A 335 40.07 -21.30 -31.71
C SER A 335 39.30 -21.93 -30.55
N THR A 336 39.95 -22.77 -29.75
CA THR A 336 39.35 -23.41 -28.58
C THR A 336 38.94 -22.34 -27.56
N MET A 337 37.75 -22.46 -26.98
CA MET A 337 37.32 -21.62 -25.86
C MET A 337 38.10 -22.02 -24.61
N VAL A 338 38.75 -21.04 -23.97
CA VAL A 338 39.59 -21.27 -22.79
C VAL A 338 39.21 -20.28 -21.71
N THR A 339 39.17 -20.76 -20.46
CA THR A 339 38.95 -19.91 -19.30
C THR A 339 40.11 -18.92 -19.14
N ILE A 340 39.78 -17.66 -18.89
CA ILE A 340 40.76 -16.61 -18.65
C ILE A 340 41.65 -17.00 -17.44
N GLY A 341 42.97 -16.88 -17.60
CA GLY A 341 43.95 -17.22 -16.56
C GLY A 341 44.37 -18.69 -16.51
N THR A 342 43.84 -19.57 -17.36
CA THR A 342 44.25 -20.99 -17.43
C THR A 342 45.00 -21.33 -18.72
N ALA A 343 45.69 -22.48 -18.73
CA ALA A 343 46.36 -22.98 -19.93
C ALA A 343 45.36 -23.61 -20.90
N CYS A 344 45.47 -23.27 -22.19
CA CYS A 344 44.69 -23.87 -23.26
C CYS A 344 44.97 -25.37 -23.34
N THR A 345 43.93 -26.20 -23.35
CA THR A 345 44.05 -27.66 -23.45
C THR A 345 44.59 -28.13 -24.81
N THR A 346 44.47 -27.32 -25.85
CA THR A 346 44.88 -27.68 -27.22
C THR A 346 46.30 -27.23 -27.55
N CYS A 347 46.69 -26.02 -27.16
CA CYS A 347 47.99 -25.44 -27.53
C CYS A 347 48.90 -25.14 -26.34
N SER A 348 48.49 -25.49 -25.12
CA SER A 348 49.22 -25.29 -23.87
C SER A 348 49.63 -23.83 -23.57
N ALA A 349 49.12 -22.87 -24.32
CA ALA A 349 49.38 -21.45 -24.11
C ALA A 349 48.51 -20.93 -22.96
N THR A 350 49.13 -20.19 -22.04
CA THR A 350 48.41 -19.58 -20.91
C THR A 350 47.61 -18.37 -21.37
N MET A 351 46.30 -18.37 -21.09
CA MET A 351 45.45 -17.23 -21.41
C MET A 351 45.74 -16.05 -20.48
N PRO A 352 46.00 -14.84 -21.02
CA PRO A 352 46.20 -13.65 -20.20
C PRO A 352 44.90 -13.24 -19.51
N SER A 353 45.01 -12.62 -18.33
CA SER A 353 43.89 -12.04 -17.58
C SER A 353 43.35 -10.73 -18.17
N ARG A 354 44.09 -10.14 -19.12
CA ARG A 354 43.75 -8.90 -19.83
C ARG A 354 43.63 -9.19 -21.32
N LEU A 355 42.67 -8.53 -21.96
CA LEU A 355 42.35 -8.68 -23.37
C LEU A 355 42.62 -7.37 -24.10
N GLU A 356 43.16 -7.48 -25.31
CA GLU A 356 43.38 -6.34 -26.19
C GLU A 356 42.24 -6.25 -27.21
N CYS A 357 41.57 -5.10 -27.28
CA CYS A 357 40.54 -4.85 -28.27
C CYS A 357 41.16 -4.64 -29.66
N LYS A 358 40.75 -5.44 -30.65
CA LYS A 358 41.25 -5.31 -32.04
C LYS A 358 40.79 -4.01 -32.73
N ALA A 359 39.73 -3.36 -32.25
CA ALA A 359 39.18 -2.15 -32.86
C ALA A 359 39.87 -0.87 -32.39
N CYS A 360 40.15 -0.73 -31.08
CA CYS A 360 40.77 0.49 -30.51
C CYS A 360 42.16 0.27 -29.88
N GLY A 361 42.64 -0.98 -29.77
CA GLY A 361 43.95 -1.30 -29.20
C GLY A 361 44.01 -1.20 -27.67
N VAL A 362 42.89 -0.96 -26.98
CA VAL A 362 42.88 -0.89 -25.51
C VAL A 362 43.13 -2.27 -24.90
N ASN A 363 43.98 -2.33 -23.88
CA ASN A 363 44.27 -3.55 -23.13
C ASN A 363 43.65 -3.45 -21.73
N ALA A 364 42.51 -4.11 -21.53
CA ALA A 364 41.71 -4.04 -20.31
C ALA A 364 41.57 -5.43 -19.66
N PRO A 365 41.44 -5.52 -18.32
CA PRO A 365 41.02 -6.75 -17.65
C PRO A 365 39.77 -7.36 -18.29
N ALA A 366 39.70 -8.69 -18.39
CA ALA A 366 38.54 -9.36 -19.00
C ALA A 366 37.21 -9.06 -18.28
N LEU A 367 37.25 -8.71 -16.99
CA LEU A 367 36.05 -8.38 -16.22
C LEU A 367 35.38 -7.08 -16.72
N ASP A 368 36.19 -6.07 -17.07
CA ASP A 368 35.76 -4.73 -17.50
C ASP A 368 35.04 -4.73 -18.87
N TYR A 369 35.03 -5.87 -19.57
CA TYR A 369 34.26 -6.05 -20.80
C TYR A 369 32.78 -6.35 -20.53
N PHE A 370 32.40 -6.60 -19.28
CA PHE A 370 31.02 -6.64 -18.84
C PHE A 370 30.70 -5.33 -18.13
N PRO A 371 29.54 -4.70 -18.40
CA PRO A 371 29.10 -3.55 -17.62
C PRO A 371 28.99 -3.96 -16.15
N ASP A 372 29.50 -3.12 -15.24
CA ASP A 372 29.38 -3.33 -13.80
C ASP A 372 27.90 -3.54 -13.45
N GLN A 373 27.58 -4.70 -12.87
CA GLN A 373 26.23 -5.00 -12.41
C GLN A 373 25.93 -4.41 -11.03
N ASP A 374 26.85 -3.62 -10.46
CA ASP A 374 26.62 -2.88 -9.22
C ASP A 374 25.88 -1.56 -9.53
N VAL A 375 24.67 -1.70 -10.08
CA VAL A 375 23.65 -0.65 -10.00
C VAL A 375 22.82 -0.98 -8.76
N TRP A 376 23.17 -0.27 -7.69
CA TRP A 376 22.59 -0.34 -6.34
C TRP A 376 21.15 0.16 -6.31
#